data_AF-A0A661UYU1-F1
#
_entry.id   AF-A0A661UYU1-F1
#
_cell.length_a   1.000
_cell.length_b   1.000
_cell.length_c   1.000
_cell.angle_alpha   90.00
_cell.angle_beta   90.00
_cell.angle_gamma   90.00
#
_symmetry.space_group_name_H-M   'P 1'
#
loop_
_entity.id
_entity.type
_entity.pdbx_description
1 polymer ?
#
loop_
_entity_poly.entity_id
_entity_poly.type
_entity_poly.pdbx_seq_one_letter_code
_entity_poly.pdbx_strand_id
1 'polypeptide(L)'
;FGMASETCDGINQIISQAYDEELGYGEAVGKYLVENYAPNLTLSLLAMAYKMNIPFTVHVAVGTDIVHQHETADGAAIGECSLRDFRILCNQLKDLNEGGVFLNFGSAVIMPEVFLKAITVVRNLGFPLNNFYTAVFDMNMHYRPRTNIVHRPTLSGGKGFYFVGHHEIMLPLFFNLIKEKLTDA
;
A
#
# COMPACT_ATOMS: atom_id res chain seq x y z
N PHE A 1 -17.08 -8.63 17.24
CA PHE A 1 -16.32 -8.54 15.99
C PHE A 1 -14.88 -8.23 16.36
N GLY A 2 -13.90 -8.98 15.83
CA GLY A 2 -12.50 -8.53 15.85
C GLY A 2 -11.61 -8.85 17.06
N MET A 3 -11.85 -9.93 17.82
CA MET A 3 -10.93 -10.33 18.91
C MET A 3 -10.70 -11.84 18.94
N ALA A 4 -10.69 -12.49 17.77
CA ALA A 4 -10.30 -13.89 17.72
C ALA A 4 -8.82 -14.00 18.10
N SER A 5 -8.53 -14.67 19.22
CA SER A 5 -7.18 -14.86 19.77
C SER A 5 -6.23 -15.34 18.68
N GLU A 6 -6.65 -16.35 17.90
CA GLU A 6 -5.85 -16.96 16.82
C GLU A 6 -5.31 -15.93 15.81
N THR A 7 -6.14 -14.99 15.34
CA THR A 7 -5.69 -13.94 14.41
C THR A 7 -4.89 -12.86 15.11
N CYS A 8 -5.30 -12.45 16.31
CA CYS A 8 -4.67 -11.33 17.01
C CYS A 8 -3.27 -11.71 17.52
N ASP A 9 -3.15 -12.88 18.15
CA ASP A 9 -1.89 -13.41 18.63
C ASP A 9 -0.92 -13.65 17.49
N GLY A 10 -1.39 -14.29 16.41
CA GLY A 10 -0.55 -14.54 15.24
C GLY A 10 0.00 -13.27 14.62
N ILE A 11 -0.86 -12.31 14.26
CA ILE A 11 -0.41 -11.07 13.63
C ILE A 11 0.45 -10.23 14.58
N ASN A 12 0.03 -10.01 15.82
CA ASN A 12 0.80 -9.18 16.74
C ASN A 12 2.17 -9.81 17.04
N GLN A 13 2.25 -11.13 17.22
CA GLN A 13 3.53 -11.82 17.41
C GLN A 13 4.46 -11.65 16.21
N ILE A 14 3.94 -11.79 14.98
CA ILE A 14 4.71 -11.55 13.75
C ILE A 14 5.29 -10.13 13.75
N ILE A 15 4.48 -9.13 14.12
CA ILE A 15 4.90 -7.73 14.08
C ILE A 15 5.90 -7.40 15.20
N SER A 16 5.74 -7.98 16.39
CA SER A 16 6.74 -7.88 17.45
C SER A 16 8.08 -8.50 17.04
N GLN A 17 8.09 -9.66 16.37
CA GLN A 17 9.32 -10.25 15.84
C GLN A 17 9.93 -9.40 14.71
N ALA A 18 9.09 -8.87 13.83
CA ALA A 18 9.51 -7.99 12.73
C ALA A 18 10.22 -6.72 13.21
N TYR A 19 9.86 -6.22 14.39
CA TYR A 19 10.53 -5.09 15.00
C TYR A 19 12.02 -5.37 15.23
N ASP A 20 12.34 -6.52 15.84
CA ASP A 20 13.71 -6.96 16.13
C ASP A 20 14.48 -7.34 14.84
N GLU A 21 13.78 -7.84 13.83
CA GLU A 21 14.35 -8.19 12.53
C GLU A 21 14.48 -7.00 11.56
N GLU A 22 14.10 -5.80 11.99
CA GLU A 22 14.09 -4.58 11.18
C GLU A 22 13.26 -4.68 9.88
N LEU A 23 12.16 -5.44 9.89
CA LEU A 23 11.29 -5.65 8.73
C LEU A 23 10.14 -4.66 8.65
N GLY A 24 9.65 -4.43 7.43
CA GLY A 24 8.38 -3.74 7.21
C GLY A 24 7.18 -4.57 7.68
N TYR A 25 6.05 -3.94 7.98
CA TYR A 25 4.85 -4.67 8.43
C TYR A 25 4.34 -5.63 7.35
N GLY A 26 4.23 -5.16 6.10
CA GLY A 26 3.76 -6.00 5.00
C GLY A 26 4.74 -7.12 4.63
N GLU A 27 6.04 -6.81 4.61
CA GLU A 27 7.10 -7.79 4.41
C GLU A 27 7.08 -8.89 5.46
N ALA A 28 6.96 -8.53 6.74
CA ALA A 28 6.95 -9.49 7.85
C ALA A 28 5.83 -10.51 7.74
N VAL A 29 4.61 -10.07 7.42
CA VAL A 29 3.47 -10.98 7.23
C VAL A 29 3.70 -11.88 6.01
N GLY A 30 4.20 -11.32 4.89
CA GLY A 30 4.54 -12.08 3.69
C GLY A 30 5.59 -13.16 3.96
N LYS A 31 6.68 -12.79 4.65
CA LYS A 31 7.76 -13.67 5.09
C LYS A 31 7.22 -14.80 5.95
N TYR A 32 6.49 -14.47 7.01
CA TYR A 32 5.95 -15.46 7.93
C TYR A 32 5.07 -16.49 7.23
N LEU A 33 4.16 -16.05 6.35
CA LEU A 33 3.29 -16.96 5.60
C LEU A 33 4.09 -17.96 4.77
N VAL A 34 5.14 -17.48 4.09
CA VAL A 34 5.97 -18.31 3.21
C VAL A 34 6.84 -19.28 4.01
N GLU A 35 7.49 -18.83 5.07
CA GLU A 35 8.40 -19.65 5.89
C GLU A 35 7.66 -20.70 6.72
N ASN A 36 6.40 -20.44 7.08
CA ASN A 36 5.54 -21.38 7.81
C ASN A 36 4.66 -22.24 6.91
N TYR A 37 4.86 -22.20 5.59
CA TYR A 37 4.10 -23.00 4.61
C TYR A 37 2.57 -22.88 4.80
N ALA A 38 2.08 -21.66 5.06
CA ALA A 38 0.66 -21.44 5.31
C ALA A 38 -0.20 -21.96 4.14
N PRO A 39 -1.41 -22.50 4.39
CA PRO A 39 -2.24 -23.01 3.31
C PRO A 39 -2.62 -21.90 2.32
N ASN A 40 -2.72 -22.25 1.04
CA ASN A 40 -3.16 -21.36 -0.04
C ASN A 40 -2.26 -20.12 -0.28
N LEU A 41 -0.93 -20.21 -0.10
CA LEU A 41 0.01 -19.10 -0.32
C LEU A 41 -0.20 -18.36 -1.64
N THR A 42 -0.51 -19.09 -2.72
CA THR A 42 -0.71 -18.52 -4.07
C THR A 42 -1.89 -17.57 -4.17
N LEU A 43 -2.80 -17.58 -3.18
CA LEU A 43 -3.93 -16.65 -3.09
C LEU A 43 -3.60 -15.40 -2.25
N SER A 44 -2.50 -15.40 -1.49
CA SER A 44 -2.11 -14.27 -0.62
C SER A 44 -1.21 -13.29 -1.37
N LEU A 45 -1.65 -12.04 -1.51
CA LEU A 45 -0.85 -10.98 -2.10
C LEU A 45 0.45 -10.72 -1.33
N LEU A 46 0.41 -10.76 0.00
CA LEU A 46 1.58 -10.55 0.87
C LEU A 46 2.62 -11.66 0.67
N ALA A 47 2.18 -12.92 0.65
CA ALA A 47 3.07 -14.06 0.46
C ALA A 47 3.70 -14.05 -0.95
N MET A 48 2.89 -13.78 -1.98
CA MET A 48 3.38 -13.73 -3.35
C MET A 48 4.30 -12.53 -3.60
N ALA A 49 4.00 -11.36 -3.02
CA ALA A 49 4.88 -10.20 -3.07
C ALA A 49 6.25 -10.50 -2.45
N TYR A 50 6.28 -11.12 -1.27
CA TYR A 50 7.52 -11.57 -0.63
C TYR A 50 8.31 -12.54 -1.52
N LYS A 51 7.66 -13.60 -2.04
CA LYS A 51 8.32 -14.56 -2.95
C LYS A 51 8.88 -13.93 -4.23
N MET A 52 8.25 -12.86 -4.71
CA MET A 52 8.63 -12.16 -5.94
C MET A 52 9.60 -10.98 -5.67
N ASN A 53 10.02 -10.76 -4.42
CA ASN A 53 10.80 -9.60 -4.00
C ASN A 53 10.16 -8.25 -4.41
N ILE A 54 8.83 -8.18 -4.34
CA ILE A 54 8.07 -6.96 -4.58
C ILE A 54 7.75 -6.34 -3.22
N PRO A 55 8.15 -5.09 -2.95
CA PRO A 55 7.83 -4.42 -1.69
C PRO A 55 6.31 -4.34 -1.48
N PHE A 56 5.85 -4.87 -0.35
CA PHE A 56 4.46 -4.73 0.11
C PHE A 56 4.47 -3.98 1.43
N THR A 57 3.83 -2.82 1.47
CA THR A 57 3.80 -1.95 2.64
C THR A 57 2.40 -1.90 3.25
N VAL A 58 2.33 -1.83 4.58
CA VAL A 58 1.09 -1.63 5.35
C VAL A 58 1.25 -0.35 6.18
N HIS A 59 0.40 0.62 5.88
CA HIS A 59 0.38 1.90 6.59
C HIS A 59 -0.74 1.89 7.63
N VAL A 60 -0.38 1.46 8.84
CA VAL A 60 -1.32 1.20 9.92
C VAL A 60 -1.99 2.50 10.39
N ALA A 61 -3.32 2.47 10.47
CA ALA A 61 -4.11 3.45 11.20
C ALA A 61 -4.55 2.82 12.54
N VAL A 62 -3.92 3.23 13.63
CA VAL A 62 -4.18 2.63 14.95
C VAL A 62 -5.67 2.75 15.30
N GLY A 63 -6.26 1.62 15.68
CA GLY A 63 -7.69 1.49 15.98
C GLY A 63 -8.60 1.12 14.80
N THR A 64 -8.09 1.08 13.56
CA THR A 64 -8.89 0.59 12.41
C THR A 64 -8.87 -0.92 12.31
N ASP A 65 -7.74 -1.53 12.65
CA ASP A 65 -7.58 -2.98 12.56
C ASP A 65 -7.93 -3.65 13.89
N ILE A 66 -8.51 -4.84 13.77
CA ILE A 66 -9.06 -5.58 14.90
C ILE A 66 -7.98 -6.03 15.90
N VAL A 67 -6.75 -6.22 15.43
CA VAL A 67 -5.62 -6.71 16.22
C VAL A 67 -5.12 -5.70 17.26
N HIS A 68 -5.38 -4.40 17.04
CA HIS A 68 -4.93 -3.31 17.92
C HIS A 68 -5.60 -3.30 19.29
N GLN A 69 -6.77 -3.94 19.42
CA GLN A 69 -7.52 -3.97 20.67
C GLN A 69 -7.12 -5.14 21.57
N HIS A 70 -6.28 -6.05 21.06
CA HIS A 70 -5.84 -7.23 21.78
C HIS A 70 -4.67 -6.91 22.72
N GLU A 71 -4.56 -7.62 23.83
CA GLU A 71 -3.52 -7.37 24.84
C GLU A 71 -2.09 -7.62 24.32
N THR A 72 -1.96 -8.43 23.26
CA THR A 72 -0.68 -8.72 22.60
C THR A 72 -0.22 -7.62 21.64
N ALA A 73 -1.00 -6.56 21.44
CA ALA A 73 -0.63 -5.47 20.54
C ALA A 73 0.52 -4.64 21.13
N ASP A 74 1.67 -4.65 20.46
CA ASP A 74 2.82 -3.82 20.79
C ASP A 74 2.84 -2.55 19.93
N GLY A 75 2.53 -1.41 20.56
CA GLY A 75 2.49 -0.11 19.88
C GLY A 75 3.84 0.34 19.33
N ALA A 76 4.96 -0.04 19.95
CA ALA A 76 6.30 0.30 19.45
C ALA A 76 6.60 -0.50 18.18
N ALA A 77 6.33 -1.80 18.20
CA ALA A 77 6.50 -2.67 17.03
C ALA A 77 5.59 -2.23 15.86
N ILE A 78 4.30 -2.02 16.12
CA ILE A 78 3.33 -1.54 15.12
C ILE A 78 3.79 -0.22 14.50
N GLY A 79 4.16 0.75 15.35
CA GLY A 79 4.58 2.07 14.91
C GLY A 79 5.85 2.03 14.06
N GLU A 80 6.88 1.31 14.51
CA GLU A 80 8.15 1.23 13.79
C GLU A 80 8.02 0.47 12.47
N CYS A 81 7.35 -0.69 12.46
CA CYS A 81 7.15 -1.47 11.23
C CYS A 81 6.34 -0.69 10.18
N SER A 82 5.30 0.04 10.60
CA SER A 82 4.50 0.93 9.73
C SER A 82 5.31 2.14 9.24
N LEU A 83 6.16 2.72 10.09
CA LEU A 83 7.04 3.83 9.69
C LEU A 83 8.15 3.37 8.73
N ARG A 84 8.67 2.16 8.90
CA ARG A 84 9.60 1.53 7.96
C ARG A 84 8.95 1.32 6.61
N ASP A 85 7.72 0.82 6.58
CA ASP A 85 6.90 0.71 5.39
C ASP A 85 6.66 2.06 4.70
N PHE A 86 6.43 3.15 5.46
CA PHE A 86 6.37 4.50 4.91
C PHE A 86 7.68 4.91 4.22
N ARG A 87 8.84 4.61 4.80
CA ARG A 87 10.16 4.91 4.20
C ARG A 87 10.40 4.07 2.94
N ILE A 88 10.01 2.80 2.95
CA ILE A 88 10.05 1.92 1.76
C ILE A 88 9.22 2.53 0.64
N LEU A 89 7.98 2.94 0.93
CA LEU A 89 7.13 3.63 -0.06
C LEU A 89 7.81 4.89 -0.60
N CYS A 90 8.36 5.76 0.27
CA CYS A 90 9.09 6.95 -0.17
C CYS A 90 10.21 6.59 -1.16
N ASN A 91 10.96 5.52 -0.88
CA ASN A 91 12.01 5.06 -1.79
C ASN A 91 11.44 4.59 -3.14
N GLN A 92 10.35 3.83 -3.15
CA GLN A 92 9.69 3.38 -4.40
C GLN A 92 9.14 4.55 -5.23
N LEU A 93 8.61 5.59 -4.58
CA LEU A 93 8.02 6.73 -5.29
C LEU A 93 9.03 7.54 -6.11
N LYS A 94 10.34 7.41 -5.87
CA LYS A 94 11.37 8.04 -6.71
C LYS A 94 11.27 7.59 -8.17
N ASP A 95 10.91 6.33 -8.38
CA ASP A 95 10.85 5.70 -9.69
C ASP A 95 9.58 6.08 -10.48
N LEU A 96 8.72 6.92 -9.90
CA LEU A 96 7.59 7.47 -10.64
C LEU A 96 8.01 8.58 -11.62
N ASN A 97 9.15 9.21 -11.40
CA ASN A 97 9.58 10.36 -12.19
C ASN A 97 9.66 10.04 -13.69
N GLU A 98 9.12 10.93 -14.54
CA GLU A 98 9.13 10.77 -16.00
C GLU A 98 8.38 9.50 -16.49
N GLY A 99 7.11 9.39 -16.12
CA GLY A 99 6.16 8.46 -16.75
C GLY A 99 5.66 7.31 -15.88
N GLY A 100 6.08 7.21 -14.61
CA GLY A 100 5.55 6.20 -13.71
C GLY A 100 4.08 6.41 -13.35
N VAL A 101 3.47 5.38 -12.77
CA VAL A 101 2.02 5.34 -12.49
C VAL A 101 1.76 5.01 -11.03
N PHE A 102 0.95 5.84 -10.38
CA PHE A 102 0.41 5.54 -9.05
C PHE A 102 -1.09 5.28 -9.12
N LEU A 103 -1.53 4.16 -8.55
CA LEU A 103 -2.94 3.75 -8.56
C LEU A 103 -3.48 3.67 -7.13
N ASN A 104 -4.65 4.26 -6.90
CA ASN A 104 -5.36 4.18 -5.63
C ASN A 104 -6.71 3.49 -5.80
N PHE A 105 -6.83 2.30 -5.23
CA PHE A 105 -8.05 1.50 -5.26
C PHE A 105 -8.77 1.61 -3.91
N GLY A 106 -9.86 2.39 -3.85
CA GLY A 106 -10.78 2.39 -2.71
C GLY A 106 -10.34 3.10 -1.43
N SER A 107 -9.10 3.60 -1.34
CA SER A 107 -8.66 4.29 -0.12
C SER A 107 -9.08 5.76 -0.14
N ALA A 108 -10.09 6.10 0.67
CA ALA A 108 -10.62 7.46 0.78
C ALA A 108 -9.82 8.37 1.73
N VAL A 109 -9.01 7.80 2.65
CA VAL A 109 -8.35 8.56 3.73
C VAL A 109 -6.87 8.20 3.87
N ILE A 110 -6.52 6.96 4.21
CA ILE A 110 -5.14 6.60 4.61
C ILE A 110 -4.16 6.82 3.46
N MET A 111 -4.38 6.20 2.30
CA MET A 111 -3.45 6.31 1.18
C MET A 111 -3.36 7.74 0.62
N PRO A 112 -4.45 8.52 0.44
CA PRO A 112 -4.36 9.92 0.05
C PRO A 112 -3.46 10.77 0.95
N GLU A 113 -3.50 10.54 2.26
CA GLU A 113 -2.64 11.26 3.20
C GLU A 113 -1.19 10.75 3.14
N VAL A 114 -0.99 9.43 3.19
CA VAL A 114 0.34 8.79 3.12
C VAL A 114 1.09 9.20 1.84
N PHE A 115 0.44 9.09 0.69
CA PHE A 115 1.03 9.41 -0.62
C PHE A 115 1.49 10.87 -0.70
N LEU A 116 0.67 11.80 -0.22
CA LEU A 116 1.01 13.23 -0.23
C LEU A 116 2.26 13.51 0.62
N LYS A 117 2.40 12.85 1.76
CA LYS A 117 3.59 13.02 2.62
C LYS A 117 4.80 12.34 2.01
N ALA A 118 4.64 11.16 1.42
CA ALA A 118 5.72 10.43 0.77
C ALA A 118 6.31 11.22 -0.42
N ILE A 119 5.46 11.79 -1.28
CA ILE A 119 5.91 12.71 -2.35
C ILE A 119 6.69 13.91 -1.78
N THR A 120 6.18 14.49 -0.69
CA THR A 120 6.81 15.63 -0.04
C THR A 120 8.20 15.27 0.46
N VAL A 121 8.37 14.10 1.08
CA VAL A 121 9.67 13.58 1.51
C VAL A 121 10.61 13.41 0.32
N VAL A 122 10.17 12.75 -0.75
CA VAL A 122 11.02 12.51 -1.94
C VAL A 122 11.51 13.81 -2.55
N ARG A 123 10.61 14.78 -2.77
CA ARG A 123 10.96 16.09 -3.34
C ARG A 123 11.87 16.91 -2.43
N ASN A 124 11.63 16.90 -1.12
CA ASN A 124 12.46 17.64 -0.15
C ASN A 124 13.86 17.05 0.02
N LEU A 125 14.04 15.75 -0.25
CA LEU A 125 15.36 15.12 -0.31
C LEU A 125 16.11 15.39 -1.64
N GLY A 126 15.52 16.19 -2.54
CA GLY A 126 16.16 16.63 -3.79
C GLY A 126 16.04 15.66 -4.96
N PHE A 127 15.28 14.57 -4.82
CA PHE A 127 15.02 13.67 -5.95
C PHE A 127 14.01 14.29 -6.92
N PRO A 128 14.23 14.16 -8.25
CA PRO A 128 13.24 14.58 -9.22
C PRO A 128 12.00 13.70 -9.07
N LEU A 129 10.82 14.33 -9.04
CA LEU A 129 9.54 13.63 -8.99
C LEU A 129 8.45 14.49 -9.65
N ASN A 130 8.39 14.42 -10.97
CA ASN A 130 7.44 15.12 -11.83
C ASN A 130 7.00 14.21 -12.99
N ASN A 131 6.09 14.72 -13.83
CA ASN A 131 5.69 14.07 -15.09
C ASN A 131 5.21 12.61 -14.94
N PHE A 132 4.42 12.32 -13.90
CA PHE A 132 3.89 10.98 -13.65
C PHE A 132 2.36 10.94 -13.68
N TYR A 133 1.81 9.74 -13.79
CA TYR A 133 0.38 9.51 -13.89
C TYR A 133 -0.18 9.05 -12.55
N THR A 134 -1.41 9.48 -12.26
CA THR A 134 -2.15 8.99 -11.11
C THR A 134 -3.55 8.56 -11.54
N ALA A 135 -4.09 7.52 -10.90
CA ALA A 135 -5.50 7.19 -11.05
C ALA A 135 -6.12 6.77 -9.73
N VAL A 136 -7.32 7.27 -9.47
CA VAL A 136 -8.17 6.85 -8.35
C VAL A 136 -9.34 6.05 -8.89
N PHE A 137 -9.62 4.91 -8.27
CA PHE A 137 -10.81 4.10 -8.50
C PHE A 137 -11.62 4.02 -7.21
N ASP A 138 -12.80 4.61 -7.20
CA ASP A 138 -13.73 4.55 -6.08
C ASP A 138 -15.16 4.28 -6.56
N MET A 139 -16.01 3.76 -5.68
CA MET A 139 -17.44 3.62 -5.97
C MET A 139 -18.19 4.95 -5.88
N ASN A 140 -17.62 5.93 -5.16
CA ASN A 140 -18.16 7.28 -4.98
C ASN A 140 -17.03 8.31 -5.12
N MET A 141 -17.38 9.55 -5.48
CA MET A 141 -16.38 10.61 -5.56
C MET A 141 -16.04 11.15 -4.16
N HIS A 142 -14.76 11.08 -3.79
CA HIS A 142 -14.24 11.55 -2.51
C HIS A 142 -13.31 12.76 -2.69
N TYR A 143 -13.46 13.76 -1.80
CA TYR A 143 -12.66 14.99 -1.84
C TYR A 143 -11.14 14.72 -1.71
N ARG A 144 -10.74 13.86 -0.75
CA ARG A 144 -9.32 13.62 -0.43
C ARG A 144 -8.56 12.94 -1.57
N PRO A 145 -9.01 11.79 -2.13
CA PRO A 145 -8.35 11.20 -3.30
C PRO A 145 -8.31 12.16 -4.49
N ARG A 146 -9.41 12.88 -4.75
CA ARG A 146 -9.46 13.87 -5.85
C ARG A 146 -8.42 14.97 -5.70
N THR A 147 -8.21 15.44 -4.47
CA THR A 147 -7.30 16.57 -4.22
C THR A 147 -5.86 16.10 -4.05
N ASN A 148 -5.63 15.09 -3.21
CA ASN A 148 -4.30 14.69 -2.74
C ASN A 148 -3.61 13.65 -3.63
N ILE A 149 -4.35 12.95 -4.50
CA ILE A 149 -3.79 11.98 -5.44
C ILE A 149 -3.89 12.51 -6.88
N VAL A 150 -5.09 12.92 -7.31
CA VAL A 150 -5.34 13.27 -8.72
C VAL A 150 -4.84 14.67 -9.07
N HIS A 151 -5.02 15.66 -8.19
CA HIS A 151 -4.76 17.06 -8.55
C HIS A 151 -3.39 17.56 -8.09
N ARG A 152 -3.14 17.67 -6.77
CA ARG A 152 -1.92 18.30 -6.22
C ARG A 152 -0.62 17.65 -6.70
N PRO A 153 -0.49 16.31 -6.74
CA PRO A 153 0.76 15.66 -7.13
C PRO A 153 1.20 15.97 -8.57
N THR A 154 0.24 16.12 -9.48
CA THR A 154 0.48 16.28 -10.93
C THR A 154 0.41 17.73 -11.40
N LEU A 155 0.30 18.72 -10.50
CA LEU A 155 0.24 20.15 -10.86
C LEU A 155 1.50 20.64 -11.58
N SER A 156 2.65 20.06 -11.25
CA SER A 156 3.96 20.41 -11.83
C SER A 156 4.30 19.60 -13.08
N GLY A 157 3.39 18.75 -13.55
CA GLY A 157 3.61 17.85 -14.68
C GLY A 157 2.91 16.50 -14.48
N GLY A 158 2.54 15.85 -15.57
CA GLY A 158 1.82 14.58 -15.57
C GLY A 158 0.30 14.71 -15.65
N LYS A 159 -0.44 13.64 -15.34
CA LYS A 159 -1.89 13.62 -15.47
C LYS A 159 -2.56 12.68 -14.47
N GLY A 160 -3.58 13.21 -13.79
CA GLY A 160 -4.43 12.44 -12.88
C GLY A 160 -5.76 12.04 -13.51
N PHE A 161 -6.27 10.88 -13.14
CA PHE A 161 -7.58 10.36 -13.52
C PHE A 161 -8.40 9.98 -12.29
N TYR A 162 -9.72 10.15 -12.36
CA TYR A 162 -10.65 9.69 -11.34
C TYR A 162 -11.74 8.88 -12.00
N PHE A 163 -11.82 7.59 -11.67
CA PHE A 163 -12.85 6.69 -12.15
C PHE A 163 -13.84 6.38 -11.04
N VAL A 164 -15.12 6.53 -11.35
CA VAL A 164 -16.22 6.21 -10.42
C VAL A 164 -16.95 4.98 -10.96
N GLY A 165 -16.97 3.90 -10.17
CA GLY A 165 -17.62 2.66 -10.53
C GLY A 165 -17.36 1.54 -9.53
N HIS A 166 -18.18 0.50 -9.64
CA HIS A 166 -18.07 -0.72 -8.85
C HIS A 166 -16.73 -1.43 -9.08
N HIS A 167 -15.97 -1.68 -8.01
CA HIS A 167 -14.63 -2.27 -8.07
C HIS A 167 -14.62 -3.67 -8.69
N GLU A 168 -15.66 -4.45 -8.42
CA GLU A 168 -15.91 -5.78 -8.99
C GLU A 168 -16.01 -5.78 -10.52
N ILE A 169 -16.29 -4.62 -11.13
CA ILE A 169 -16.29 -4.44 -12.59
C ILE A 169 -15.01 -3.71 -13.04
N MET A 170 -14.66 -2.62 -12.37
CA MET A 170 -13.58 -1.72 -12.79
C MET A 170 -12.20 -2.39 -12.73
N LEU A 171 -11.90 -3.15 -11.66
CA LEU A 171 -10.59 -3.79 -11.49
C LEU A 171 -10.36 -4.90 -12.54
N PRO A 172 -11.29 -5.85 -12.77
CA PRO A 172 -11.13 -6.83 -13.84
C PRO A 172 -11.02 -6.20 -15.22
N LEU A 173 -11.79 -5.16 -15.53
CA LEU A 173 -11.70 -4.47 -16.82
C LEU A 173 -10.35 -3.79 -17.01
N PHE A 174 -9.88 -3.05 -16.00
CA PHE A 174 -8.58 -2.40 -16.04
C PHE A 174 -7.45 -3.40 -16.26
N PHE A 175 -7.46 -4.51 -15.51
CA PHE A 175 -6.48 -5.58 -15.67
C PHE A 175 -6.50 -6.19 -17.09
N ASN A 176 -7.68 -6.52 -17.61
CA ASN A 176 -7.79 -7.11 -18.95
C ASN A 176 -7.36 -6.14 -20.05
N LEU A 177 -7.68 -4.85 -19.94
CA LEU A 177 -7.23 -3.82 -20.89
C LEU A 177 -5.70 -3.68 -20.91
N ILE A 178 -5.05 -3.72 -19.75
CA ILE A 178 -3.58 -3.73 -19.68
C ILE A 178 -3.04 -4.98 -20.36
N LYS A 179 -3.60 -6.16 -20.04
CA LYS A 179 -3.16 -7.43 -20.61
C LYS A 179 -3.29 -7.46 -22.13
N GLU A 180 -4.40 -6.97 -22.68
CA GLU A 180 -4.62 -6.81 -24.11
C GLU A 180 -3.53 -5.93 -24.73
N LYS A 181 -3.30 -4.73 -24.17
CA LYS A 181 -2.28 -3.81 -24.67
C LYS A 181 -0.85 -4.34 -24.58
N LEU A 182 -0.54 -5.15 -23.57
CA LEU A 182 0.78 -5.80 -23.45
C LEU A 182 0.94 -7.00 -24.39
N THR A 183 -0.15 -7.59 -24.88
CA THR A 183 -0.11 -8.71 -25.84
C THR A 183 -0.02 -8.22 -27.28
N ASP A 184 -0.56 -7.03 -27.55
CA ASP A 184 -0.50 -6.34 -28.84
C ASP A 184 0.82 -5.58 -29.09
N ALA A 185 1.70 -5.50 -28.08
CA ALA A 185 2.99 -4.78 -28.11
C ALA A 185 4.16 -5.74 -28.29
#